data_AF-A0A016QSQ6-F1
#
_entry.id   AF-A0A016QSQ6-F1
#
_cell.length_a   1.000
_cell.length_b   1.000
_cell.length_c   1.000
_cell.angle_alpha   90.00
_cell.angle_beta   90.00
_cell.angle_gamma   90.00
#
_symmetry.space_group_name_H-M   'P 1'
#
loop_
_entity.id
_entity.type
_entity.pdbx_description
1 polymer ?
#
loop_
_entity_poly.entity_id
_entity_poly.type
_entity_poly.pdbx_seq_one_letter_code
_entity_poly.pdbx_strand_id
1 'polypeptide(L)'
;MTYDFANAIKARPAQSELMRVLGDPRGPREVRGDRRGAFIADPAWARSHLVRVSTDQLPGWPRYGGRPVSAVTLHRIAADHLVATWAEVCRRGLHTRLRSYDGAFVPRHMLWNPANALSVHAWGLALDLDAAWNAYGIPHDRMQIDRDVVRVFEECGWTWGGRWSESDGMHFQFTDPLPGTDVPTWQDAVAQVAPSPPTPSAPVAPAPAPAPPTKLYVQLRNPDGTLRPDWVSVPVDSTGRLMVGADRQPRAYYVTAALAATKGLE
;
A
#
# COMPACT_ATOMS: atom_id res chain seq x y z
N MET A 1 5.43 -15.98 -12.13
CA MET A 1 4.10 -16.61 -12.13
C MET A 1 3.08 -15.54 -11.82
N THR A 2 1.98 -15.50 -12.56
CA THR A 2 0.83 -14.62 -12.28
C THR A 2 0.15 -15.10 -11.00
N TYR A 3 -0.25 -14.19 -10.11
CA TYR A 3 -0.97 -14.55 -8.88
C TYR A 3 -2.35 -15.13 -9.21
N ASP A 4 -2.73 -16.24 -8.59
CA ASP A 4 -4.02 -16.91 -8.83
C ASP A 4 -5.10 -16.36 -7.89
N PHE A 5 -5.73 -15.27 -8.32
CA PHE A 5 -6.85 -14.67 -7.59
C PHE A 5 -8.03 -15.63 -7.44
N ALA A 6 -8.36 -16.42 -8.46
CA ALA A 6 -9.52 -17.29 -8.44
C ALA A 6 -9.41 -18.34 -7.33
N ASN A 7 -8.24 -18.99 -7.22
CA ASN A 7 -8.00 -19.93 -6.14
C ASN A 7 -7.94 -19.26 -4.77
N ALA A 8 -7.28 -18.10 -4.65
CA ALA A 8 -7.19 -17.37 -3.38
C ALA A 8 -8.58 -16.93 -2.87
N ILE A 9 -9.42 -16.38 -3.76
CA ILE A 9 -10.78 -15.95 -3.46
C ILE A 9 -11.65 -17.15 -3.09
N LYS A 10 -11.56 -18.26 -3.85
CA LYS A 10 -12.29 -19.49 -3.53
C LYS A 10 -11.90 -20.09 -2.18
N ALA A 11 -10.65 -19.91 -1.76
CA ALA A 11 -10.12 -20.44 -0.51
C ALA A 11 -10.26 -19.46 0.68
N ARG A 12 -10.75 -18.23 0.48
CA ARG A 12 -10.90 -17.28 1.58
C ARG A 12 -11.94 -17.80 2.57
N PRO A 13 -11.72 -17.66 3.88
CA PRO A 13 -12.67 -18.14 4.87
C PRO A 13 -13.84 -17.16 5.06
N ALA A 14 -14.99 -17.67 5.49
CA ALA A 14 -16.01 -16.82 6.10
C ALA A 14 -15.54 -16.31 7.48
N GLN A 15 -15.98 -15.12 7.90
CA GLN A 15 -15.60 -14.56 9.20
C GLN A 15 -16.00 -15.48 10.38
N SER A 16 -17.14 -16.16 10.28
CA SER A 16 -17.62 -17.10 11.30
C SER A 16 -16.72 -18.34 11.44
N GLU A 17 -15.88 -18.63 10.45
CA GLU A 17 -15.04 -19.82 10.42
C GLU A 17 -13.58 -19.57 10.81
N LEU A 18 -13.18 -18.32 11.00
CA LEU A 18 -11.76 -17.97 11.27
C LEU A 18 -11.18 -18.75 12.44
N MET A 19 -11.94 -18.87 13.53
CA MET A 19 -11.53 -19.63 14.71
C MET A 19 -11.26 -21.11 14.38
N ARG A 20 -12.13 -21.71 13.55
CA ARG A 20 -12.05 -23.13 13.17
C ARG A 20 -10.91 -23.39 12.17
N VAL A 21 -10.74 -22.50 11.19
CA VAL A 21 -9.84 -22.71 10.04
C VAL A 21 -8.43 -22.21 10.33
N LEU A 22 -8.29 -21.10 11.06
CA LEU A 22 -7.02 -20.43 11.32
C LEU A 22 -6.57 -20.58 12.77
N GLY A 23 -7.40 -21.19 13.63
CA GLY A 23 -7.13 -21.34 15.06
C GLY A 23 -7.41 -20.07 15.87
N ASP A 24 -7.23 -20.21 17.19
CA ASP A 24 -7.43 -19.13 18.14
C ASP A 24 -6.13 -18.31 18.31
N PRO A 25 -6.09 -17.03 17.91
CA PRO A 25 -4.91 -16.20 18.06
C PRO A 25 -4.57 -15.91 19.53
N ARG A 26 -5.46 -16.21 20.48
CA ARG A 26 -5.22 -16.08 21.92
C ARG A 26 -4.47 -17.29 22.50
N GLY A 27 -4.41 -18.40 21.78
CA GLY A 27 -3.88 -19.66 22.29
C GLY A 27 -4.75 -20.27 23.41
N PRO A 28 -4.19 -21.14 24.27
CA PRO A 28 -4.96 -21.89 25.27
C PRO A 28 -5.55 -20.99 26.37
N ARG A 29 -5.00 -19.78 26.56
CA ARG A 29 -5.50 -18.80 27.52
C ARG A 29 -5.19 -17.40 27.03
N GLU A 30 -6.22 -16.57 27.00
CA GLU A 30 -6.07 -15.16 26.69
C GLU A 30 -5.20 -14.43 27.73
N VAL A 31 -4.19 -13.72 27.24
CA VAL A 31 -3.39 -12.78 28.03
C VAL A 31 -3.83 -11.37 27.67
N ARG A 32 -4.28 -10.59 28.65
CA ARG A 32 -4.77 -9.22 28.41
C ARG A 32 -3.65 -8.32 27.88
N GLY A 33 -4.01 -7.46 26.92
CA GLY A 33 -3.15 -6.40 26.43
C GLY A 33 -3.20 -5.16 27.31
N ASP A 34 -2.53 -4.10 26.86
CA ASP A 34 -2.45 -2.79 27.50
C ASP A 34 -3.77 -2.02 27.50
N ARG A 35 -4.62 -2.24 26.48
CA ARG A 35 -5.93 -1.62 26.31
C ARG A 35 -7.06 -2.59 26.62
N ARG A 36 -8.19 -2.08 27.14
CA ARG A 36 -9.43 -2.86 27.30
C ARG A 36 -9.81 -3.50 25.97
N GLY A 37 -10.08 -4.81 25.99
CA GLY A 37 -10.43 -5.58 24.79
C GLY A 37 -9.23 -5.94 23.90
N ALA A 38 -8.02 -5.49 24.20
CA ALA A 38 -6.81 -6.01 23.58
C ALA A 38 -6.33 -7.27 24.31
N PHE A 39 -5.65 -8.13 23.57
CA PHE A 39 -4.95 -9.28 24.11
C PHE A 39 -3.56 -9.41 23.45
N ILE A 40 -2.66 -10.15 24.07
CA ILE A 40 -1.37 -10.53 23.49
C ILE A 40 -1.60 -11.82 22.72
N ALA A 41 -1.34 -11.81 21.41
CA ALA A 41 -1.47 -13.00 20.59
C ALA A 41 -0.49 -14.09 21.04
N ASP A 42 -0.95 -15.35 20.99
CA ASP A 42 -0.12 -16.51 21.32
C ASP A 42 1.12 -16.54 20.42
N PRO A 43 2.34 -16.57 20.99
CA PRO A 43 3.56 -16.49 20.20
C PRO A 43 3.73 -17.66 19.22
N ALA A 44 3.24 -18.86 19.54
CA ALA A 44 3.35 -20.01 18.65
C ALA A 44 2.38 -19.86 17.47
N TRP A 45 1.15 -19.44 17.74
CA TRP A 45 0.17 -19.12 16.71
C TRP A 45 0.69 -18.00 15.80
N ALA A 46 1.17 -16.89 16.37
CA ALA A 46 1.70 -15.75 15.61
C ALA A 46 2.88 -16.16 14.71
N ARG A 47 3.84 -16.93 15.24
CA ARG A 47 4.97 -17.46 14.44
C ARG A 47 4.55 -18.39 13.32
N SER A 48 3.44 -19.11 13.47
CA SER A 48 2.92 -20.09 12.49
C SER A 48 1.98 -19.46 11.47
N HIS A 49 1.39 -18.30 11.75
CA HIS A 49 0.33 -17.73 10.90
C HIS A 49 0.63 -16.33 10.36
N LEU A 50 1.45 -15.53 11.03
CA LEU A 50 1.72 -14.15 10.62
C LEU A 50 3.02 -14.02 9.84
N VAL A 51 3.00 -13.10 8.88
CA VAL A 51 4.16 -12.66 8.10
C VAL A 51 4.14 -11.15 7.96
N ARG A 52 5.30 -10.59 7.61
CA ARG A 52 5.48 -9.16 7.36
C ARG A 52 5.66 -8.94 5.86
N VAL A 53 4.72 -8.24 5.23
CA VAL A 53 4.84 -7.78 3.85
C VAL A 53 5.63 -6.47 3.87
N SER A 54 6.83 -6.45 3.29
CA SER A 54 7.60 -5.19 3.16
C SER A 54 6.82 -4.19 2.31
N THR A 55 6.77 -2.92 2.73
CA THR A 55 6.14 -1.85 1.95
C THR A 55 6.91 -1.51 0.67
N ASP A 56 8.13 -2.03 0.49
CA ASP A 56 8.83 -1.97 -0.81
C ASP A 56 8.07 -2.72 -1.92
N GLN A 57 7.26 -3.72 -1.54
CA GLN A 57 6.36 -4.45 -2.44
C GLN A 57 5.04 -3.72 -2.67
N LEU A 58 4.80 -2.61 -1.96
CA LEU A 58 3.57 -1.84 -1.97
C LEU A 58 3.87 -0.37 -2.33
N PRO A 59 4.26 -0.05 -3.58
CA PRO A 59 4.64 1.31 -3.95
C PRO A 59 3.53 2.32 -3.62
N GLY A 60 3.91 3.43 -2.99
CA GLY A 60 2.97 4.48 -2.58
C GLY A 60 2.09 4.14 -1.36
N TRP A 61 2.38 3.04 -0.64
CA TRP A 61 1.63 2.68 0.57
C TRP A 61 1.49 3.86 1.55
N PRO A 62 0.28 4.13 2.07
CA PRO A 62 0.04 5.30 2.91
C PRO A 62 0.75 5.19 4.26
N ARG A 63 0.93 6.36 4.90
CA ARG A 63 1.66 6.48 6.17
C ARG A 63 0.80 6.08 7.37
N TYR A 64 1.43 5.62 8.45
CA TYR A 64 0.80 5.38 9.75
C TYR A 64 1.15 6.51 10.71
N GLY A 65 0.17 7.26 11.20
CA GLY A 65 0.41 8.41 12.08
C GLY A 65 1.39 9.44 11.46
N GLY A 66 1.33 9.63 10.14
CA GLY A 66 2.22 10.52 9.40
C GLY A 66 3.65 10.00 9.18
N ARG A 67 3.96 8.76 9.61
CA ARG A 67 5.30 8.15 9.46
C ARG A 67 5.30 7.05 8.38
N PRO A 68 6.39 6.89 7.62
CA PRO A 68 6.57 5.72 6.77
C PRO A 68 6.46 4.43 7.57
N VAL A 69 5.83 3.42 6.98
CA VAL A 69 5.73 2.07 7.52
C VAL A 69 6.68 1.19 6.73
N SER A 70 7.46 0.34 7.40
CA SER A 70 8.40 -0.57 6.73
C SER A 70 7.78 -1.91 6.33
N ALA A 71 6.70 -2.32 7.02
CA ALA A 71 5.97 -3.53 6.67
C ALA A 71 4.56 -3.56 7.24
N VAL A 72 3.68 -4.32 6.59
CA VAL A 72 2.32 -4.65 7.06
C VAL A 72 2.33 -6.08 7.59
N THR A 73 1.88 -6.30 8.82
CA THR A 73 1.76 -7.65 9.41
C THR A 73 0.38 -8.22 9.08
N LEU A 74 0.35 -9.37 8.41
CA LEU A 74 -0.87 -10.07 7.99
C LEU A 74 -0.76 -11.57 8.22
N HIS A 75 -1.91 -12.25 8.18
CA HIS A 75 -1.96 -13.69 8.02
C HIS A 75 -1.34 -14.10 6.68
N ARG A 76 -0.63 -15.24 6.65
CA ARG A 76 0.02 -15.77 5.44
C ARG A 76 -0.91 -15.82 4.23
N ILE A 77 -2.15 -16.26 4.43
CA ILE A 77 -3.13 -16.40 3.34
C ILE A 77 -3.52 -15.07 2.68
N ALA A 78 -3.39 -13.94 3.40
CA ALA A 78 -3.71 -12.61 2.87
C ALA A 78 -2.47 -11.79 2.49
N ALA A 79 -1.27 -12.25 2.85
CA ALA A 79 -0.03 -11.50 2.60
C ALA A 79 0.24 -11.34 1.10
N ASP A 80 0.33 -12.45 0.37
CA ASP A 80 0.54 -12.42 -1.08
C ASP A 80 -0.69 -11.86 -1.80
N HIS A 81 -1.89 -12.06 -1.23
CA HIS A 81 -3.12 -11.48 -1.74
C HIS A 81 -3.09 -9.95 -1.70
N LEU A 82 -2.63 -9.35 -0.59
CA LEU A 82 -2.45 -7.90 -0.50
C LEU A 82 -1.45 -7.38 -1.54
N VAL A 83 -0.32 -8.06 -1.73
CA VAL A 83 0.67 -7.65 -2.74
C VAL A 83 0.05 -7.66 -4.14
N ALA A 84 -0.71 -8.70 -4.48
CA ALA A 84 -1.41 -8.79 -5.75
C ALA A 84 -2.52 -7.74 -5.90
N THR A 85 -3.35 -7.53 -4.87
CA THR A 85 -4.37 -6.47 -4.85
C THR A 85 -3.73 -5.10 -5.04
N TRP A 86 -2.62 -4.82 -4.36
CA TRP A 86 -1.94 -3.54 -4.48
C TRP A 86 -1.28 -3.34 -5.85
N ALA A 87 -0.82 -4.40 -6.49
CA ALA A 87 -0.38 -4.35 -7.88
C ALA A 87 -1.53 -3.93 -8.82
N GLU A 88 -2.75 -4.40 -8.59
CA GLU A 88 -3.94 -3.95 -9.33
C GLU A 88 -4.28 -2.48 -9.05
N VAL A 89 -4.15 -2.01 -7.80
CA VAL A 89 -4.28 -0.59 -7.44
C VAL A 89 -3.24 0.26 -8.17
N CYS A 90 -1.98 -0.20 -8.21
CA CYS A 90 -0.89 0.46 -8.93
C CYS A 90 -1.15 0.50 -10.44
N ARG A 91 -1.59 -0.62 -11.04
CA ARG A 91 -1.91 -0.77 -12.46
C ARG A 91 -2.97 0.24 -12.92
N ARG A 92 -3.88 0.63 -12.02
CA ARG A 92 -4.93 1.63 -12.27
C ARG A 92 -4.52 3.06 -11.88
N GLY A 93 -3.29 3.28 -11.41
CA GLY A 93 -2.80 4.61 -11.01
C GLY A 93 -3.44 5.15 -9.72
N LEU A 94 -3.94 4.27 -8.84
CA LEU A 94 -4.69 4.65 -7.65
C LEU A 94 -3.87 4.59 -6.34
N HIS A 95 -2.64 4.10 -6.40
CA HIS A 95 -1.80 3.81 -5.22
C HIS A 95 -1.43 5.02 -4.36
N THR A 96 -1.63 6.25 -4.83
CA THR A 96 -1.41 7.49 -4.08
C THR A 96 -2.70 8.16 -3.60
N ARG A 97 -3.86 7.49 -3.74
CA ARG A 97 -5.18 8.07 -3.43
C ARG A 97 -5.58 7.96 -1.95
N LEU A 98 -4.89 7.10 -1.19
CA LEU A 98 -5.10 6.93 0.23
C LEU A 98 -4.20 7.87 1.05
N ARG A 99 -4.72 8.40 2.14
CA ARG A 99 -4.07 9.35 3.05
C ARG A 99 -3.37 8.65 4.20
N SER A 100 -4.00 7.63 4.78
CA SER A 100 -3.45 6.89 5.94
C SER A 100 -3.67 5.38 5.85
N TYR A 101 -2.70 4.67 6.39
CA TYR A 101 -2.87 3.29 6.84
C TYR A 101 -2.97 3.31 8.36
N ASP A 102 -3.95 2.61 8.91
CA ASP A 102 -4.37 2.75 10.31
C ASP A 102 -4.36 1.41 11.08
N GLY A 103 -3.97 0.32 10.43
CA GLY A 103 -3.68 -0.96 11.09
C GLY A 103 -4.04 -2.17 10.25
N ALA A 104 -3.44 -3.32 10.55
CA ALA A 104 -3.72 -4.58 9.88
C ALA A 104 -3.92 -5.72 10.90
N PHE A 105 -2.84 -6.11 11.56
CA PHE A 105 -2.89 -7.03 12.69
C PHE A 105 -3.01 -6.26 14.01
N VAL A 106 -4.19 -6.36 14.64
CA VAL A 106 -4.49 -5.76 15.95
C VAL A 106 -5.21 -6.82 16.79
N PRO A 107 -4.54 -7.48 17.74
CA PRO A 107 -5.12 -8.53 18.57
C PRO A 107 -6.11 -7.94 19.58
N ARG A 108 -7.37 -7.80 19.14
CA ARG A 108 -8.44 -7.21 19.94
C ARG A 108 -9.81 -7.83 19.67
N HIS A 109 -10.69 -7.68 20.65
CA HIS A 109 -12.13 -7.85 20.47
C HIS A 109 -12.73 -6.68 19.67
N MET A 110 -13.86 -6.93 19.01
CA MET A 110 -14.61 -5.89 18.30
C MET A 110 -14.96 -4.74 19.26
N LEU A 111 -14.85 -3.51 18.76
CA LEU A 111 -15.10 -2.28 19.52
C LEU A 111 -14.31 -2.16 20.84
N TRP A 112 -13.17 -2.84 20.98
CA TRP A 112 -12.36 -2.83 22.20
C TRP A 112 -13.14 -3.31 23.45
N ASN A 113 -14.07 -4.25 23.25
CA ASN A 113 -14.89 -4.81 24.32
C ASN A 113 -14.72 -6.33 24.45
N PRO A 114 -14.14 -6.85 25.55
CA PRO A 114 -13.93 -8.28 25.77
C PRO A 114 -15.20 -9.14 25.70
N ALA A 115 -16.38 -8.54 25.89
CA ALA A 115 -17.66 -9.24 25.78
C ALA A 115 -18.07 -9.53 24.32
N ASN A 116 -17.45 -8.87 23.35
CA ASN A 116 -17.72 -9.07 21.93
C ASN A 116 -16.86 -10.20 21.36
N ALA A 117 -17.21 -10.68 20.16
CA ALA A 117 -16.33 -11.56 19.39
C ALA A 117 -15.00 -10.88 19.06
N LEU A 118 -14.01 -11.69 18.66
CA LEU A 118 -12.74 -11.18 18.15
C LEU A 118 -12.96 -10.39 16.85
N SER A 119 -12.23 -9.29 16.70
CA SER A 119 -12.18 -8.56 15.43
C SER A 119 -11.38 -9.36 14.40
N VAL A 120 -11.69 -9.22 13.11
CA VAL A 120 -10.90 -9.86 12.03
C VAL A 120 -9.42 -9.41 12.03
N HIS A 121 -9.13 -8.20 12.53
CA HIS A 121 -7.75 -7.75 12.79
C HIS A 121 -6.96 -8.69 13.71
N ALA A 122 -7.64 -9.43 14.60
CA ALA A 122 -7.01 -10.37 15.51
C ALA A 122 -6.38 -11.57 14.79
N TRP A 123 -6.79 -11.86 13.55
CA TRP A 123 -6.17 -12.88 12.70
C TRP A 123 -5.17 -12.29 11.70
N GLY A 124 -5.07 -10.96 11.57
CA GLY A 124 -4.27 -10.32 10.53
C GLY A 124 -4.89 -10.46 9.14
N LEU A 125 -6.22 -10.45 9.06
CA LEU A 125 -6.98 -10.57 7.82
C LEU A 125 -7.72 -9.29 7.43
N ALA A 126 -7.46 -8.19 8.15
CA ALA A 126 -8.11 -6.91 7.91
C ALA A 126 -7.08 -5.79 7.73
N LEU A 127 -7.52 -4.69 7.13
CA LEU A 127 -6.78 -3.46 6.90
C LEU A 127 -7.70 -2.27 7.19
N ASP A 128 -7.23 -1.33 7.99
CA ASP A 128 -7.85 -0.02 8.17
C ASP A 128 -7.09 1.02 7.33
N LEU A 129 -7.82 1.76 6.49
CA LEU A 129 -7.30 2.80 5.60
C LEU A 129 -8.16 4.06 5.74
N ASP A 130 -7.53 5.24 5.74
CA ASP A 130 -8.20 6.54 5.88
C ASP A 130 -9.14 6.63 7.10
N ALA A 131 -8.76 6.04 8.24
CA ALA A 131 -9.63 5.90 9.42
C ALA A 131 -10.19 7.23 9.93
N ALA A 132 -9.40 8.30 9.89
CA ALA A 132 -9.82 9.62 10.37
C ALA A 132 -11.04 10.20 9.63
N TRP A 133 -11.35 9.72 8.43
CA TRP A 133 -12.47 10.18 7.60
C TRP A 133 -13.56 9.13 7.37
N ASN A 134 -13.31 7.88 7.76
CA ASN A 134 -14.16 6.74 7.42
C ASN A 134 -14.37 5.77 8.60
N ALA A 135 -14.16 6.25 9.83
CA ALA A 135 -14.35 5.46 11.03
C ALA A 135 -15.75 4.81 11.12
N TYR A 136 -15.82 3.76 11.92
CA TYR A 136 -17.04 3.07 12.29
C TYR A 136 -18.21 4.03 12.61
N GLY A 137 -19.37 3.78 12.01
CA GLY A 137 -20.59 4.55 12.18
C GLY A 137 -20.71 5.80 11.28
N ILE A 138 -19.69 6.15 10.50
CA ILE A 138 -19.82 7.17 9.45
C ILE A 138 -20.65 6.59 8.30
N PRO A 139 -21.81 7.19 7.94
CA PRO A 139 -22.66 6.70 6.85
C PRO A 139 -21.98 6.75 5.48
N HIS A 140 -22.42 5.86 4.60
CA HIS A 140 -21.82 5.63 3.28
C HIS A 140 -21.69 6.90 2.42
N ASP A 141 -22.66 7.80 2.44
CA ASP A 141 -22.67 9.05 1.68
C ASP A 141 -21.70 10.12 2.22
N ARG A 142 -21.25 9.97 3.47
CA ARG A 142 -20.31 10.90 4.14
C ARG A 142 -18.87 10.40 4.20
N MET A 143 -18.64 9.13 3.85
CA MET A 143 -17.30 8.57 3.73
C MET A 143 -16.53 9.25 2.60
N GLN A 144 -15.25 9.47 2.84
CA GLN A 144 -14.34 10.16 1.92
C GLN A 144 -13.25 9.24 1.35
N ILE A 145 -13.28 7.93 1.65
CA ILE A 145 -12.37 6.97 1.05
C ILE A 145 -12.61 6.90 -0.46
N ASP A 146 -11.53 6.87 -1.24
CA ASP A 146 -11.60 6.84 -2.70
C ASP A 146 -12.34 5.58 -3.17
N ARG A 147 -13.46 5.77 -3.88
CA ARG A 147 -14.35 4.68 -4.31
C ARG A 147 -13.75 3.80 -5.38
N ASP A 148 -12.81 4.32 -6.17
CA ASP A 148 -12.13 3.50 -7.17
C ASP A 148 -11.13 2.56 -6.49
N VAL A 149 -10.46 3.00 -5.42
CA VAL A 149 -9.62 2.11 -4.58
C VAL A 149 -10.48 1.02 -3.94
N VAL A 150 -11.61 1.39 -3.32
CA VAL A 150 -12.54 0.42 -2.72
C VAL A 150 -12.94 -0.65 -3.74
N ARG A 151 -13.34 -0.22 -4.95
CA ARG A 151 -13.74 -1.12 -6.02
C ARG A 151 -12.63 -2.09 -6.40
N VAL A 152 -11.36 -1.68 -6.48
CA VAL A 152 -10.25 -2.60 -6.78
C VAL A 152 -10.13 -3.69 -5.71
N PHE A 153 -10.22 -3.30 -4.43
CA PHE A 153 -10.17 -4.26 -3.32
C PHE A 153 -11.31 -5.29 -3.42
N GLU A 154 -12.53 -4.84 -3.69
CA GLU A 154 -13.71 -5.70 -3.86
C GLU A 154 -13.60 -6.62 -5.08
N GLU A 155 -13.15 -6.10 -6.22
CA GLU A 155 -12.89 -6.90 -7.41
C GLU A 155 -11.84 -7.97 -7.15
N CYS A 156 -10.83 -7.67 -6.32
CA CYS A 156 -9.80 -8.61 -5.86
C CYS A 156 -10.27 -9.57 -4.76
N GLY A 157 -11.49 -9.40 -4.24
CA GLY A 157 -12.11 -10.31 -3.29
C GLY A 157 -11.92 -9.98 -1.82
N TRP A 158 -11.52 -8.75 -1.50
CA TRP A 158 -11.72 -8.18 -0.17
C TRP A 158 -13.19 -7.81 0.01
N THR A 159 -13.68 -7.94 1.23
CA THR A 159 -14.96 -7.35 1.66
C THR A 159 -14.69 -5.98 2.28
N TRP A 160 -15.43 -4.97 1.86
CA TRP A 160 -15.31 -3.62 2.42
C TRP A 160 -16.44 -3.31 3.41
N GLY A 161 -16.08 -2.80 4.60
CA GLY A 161 -16.98 -2.60 5.72
C GLY A 161 -17.98 -1.46 5.56
N GLY A 162 -17.76 -0.55 4.61
CA GLY A 162 -18.68 0.55 4.39
C GLY A 162 -20.01 0.15 3.76
N ARG A 163 -20.17 -1.12 3.35
CA ARG A 163 -21.45 -1.69 2.87
C ARG A 163 -22.32 -2.31 3.98
N TRP A 164 -21.81 -2.43 5.19
CA TRP A 164 -22.55 -3.05 6.29
C TRP A 164 -23.65 -2.13 6.82
N SER A 165 -24.63 -2.72 7.51
CA SER A 165 -25.71 -1.99 8.17
C SER A 165 -25.18 -0.99 9.20
N GLU A 166 -24.22 -1.41 10.02
CA GLU A 166 -23.36 -0.52 10.79
C GLU A 166 -22.05 -0.35 10.01
N SER A 167 -21.97 0.76 9.29
CA SER A 167 -20.93 0.98 8.30
C SER A 167 -19.55 1.20 8.93
N ASP A 168 -18.53 0.55 8.38
CA ASP A 168 -17.13 0.72 8.77
C ASP A 168 -16.27 1.03 7.53
N GLY A 169 -16.26 2.30 7.13
CA GLY A 169 -15.73 2.73 5.83
C GLY A 169 -14.20 2.63 5.70
N MET A 170 -13.48 2.53 6.82
CA MET A 170 -12.04 2.35 6.87
C MET A 170 -11.63 0.89 6.70
N HIS A 171 -12.53 -0.03 7.02
CA HIS A 171 -12.21 -1.44 7.23
C HIS A 171 -12.35 -2.26 5.94
N PHE A 172 -11.31 -3.01 5.60
CA PHE A 172 -11.32 -4.05 4.58
C PHE A 172 -10.94 -5.38 5.22
N GLN A 173 -11.58 -6.47 4.82
CA GLN A 173 -11.20 -7.81 5.29
C GLN A 173 -11.17 -8.83 4.16
N PHE A 174 -10.17 -9.72 4.20
CA PHE A 174 -10.07 -10.84 3.28
C PHE A 174 -10.83 -12.06 3.82
N THR A 175 -12.15 -11.95 3.75
CA THR A 175 -13.12 -13.00 4.07
C THR A 175 -14.27 -12.95 3.09
N ASP A 176 -15.15 -13.95 3.12
CA ASP A 176 -16.45 -13.83 2.45
C ASP A 176 -17.23 -12.60 2.92
N PRO A 177 -18.05 -12.00 2.04
CA PRO A 177 -18.98 -10.95 2.42
C PRO A 177 -19.89 -11.41 3.57
N LEU A 178 -20.16 -10.50 4.51
CA LEU A 178 -21.04 -10.82 5.63
C LEU A 178 -22.48 -11.07 5.14
N PRO A 179 -23.21 -12.04 5.73
CA PRO A 179 -24.60 -12.26 5.41
C PRO A 179 -25.42 -10.97 5.49
N GLY A 180 -26.25 -10.71 4.48
CA GLY A 180 -27.09 -9.52 4.41
C GLY A 180 -26.38 -8.25 3.93
N THR A 181 -25.10 -8.31 3.56
CA THR A 181 -24.41 -7.21 2.89
C THR A 181 -24.92 -7.09 1.44
N ASP A 182 -25.19 -5.87 0.98
CA ASP A 182 -25.46 -5.61 -0.44
C ASP A 182 -24.15 -5.71 -1.23
N VAL A 183 -23.92 -6.88 -1.83
CA VAL A 183 -22.67 -7.19 -2.55
C VAL A 183 -22.76 -6.65 -3.97
N PRO A 184 -21.81 -5.80 -4.40
CA PRO A 184 -21.83 -5.26 -5.75
C PRO A 184 -21.55 -6.35 -6.79
N THR A 185 -22.04 -6.16 -8.01
CA THR A 185 -21.87 -7.12 -9.12
C THR A 185 -20.42 -7.34 -9.54
N TRP A 186 -19.51 -6.44 -9.16
CA TRP A 186 -18.07 -6.55 -9.43
C TRP A 186 -17.28 -7.21 -8.30
N GLN A 187 -17.92 -7.59 -7.18
CA GLN A 187 -17.25 -8.37 -6.15
C GLN A 187 -16.62 -9.61 -6.79
N ASP A 188 -15.35 -9.88 -6.49
CA ASP A 188 -14.59 -11.04 -6.99
C ASP A 188 -14.40 -11.05 -8.51
N ALA A 189 -14.63 -9.94 -9.21
CA ALA A 189 -14.57 -9.91 -10.67
C ALA A 189 -13.25 -10.43 -11.24
N VAL A 190 -12.10 -10.23 -10.56
CA VAL A 190 -10.81 -10.71 -11.08
C VAL A 190 -10.67 -12.24 -11.01
N ALA A 191 -11.51 -12.95 -10.24
CA ALA A 191 -11.59 -14.41 -10.26
C ALA A 191 -12.40 -14.94 -11.46
N GLN A 192 -13.30 -14.11 -12.02
CA GLN A 192 -14.22 -14.49 -13.08
C GLN A 192 -13.64 -14.26 -14.48
N VAL A 193 -12.61 -13.40 -14.59
CA VAL A 193 -11.88 -13.24 -15.84
C VAL A 193 -11.02 -14.49 -16.03
N ALA A 194 -11.31 -15.30 -17.06
CA ALA A 194 -10.38 -16.35 -17.51
C ALA A 194 -8.98 -15.74 -17.61
N PRO A 195 -7.88 -16.46 -17.29
CA PRO A 195 -6.55 -15.90 -17.41
C PRO A 195 -6.36 -15.47 -18.86
N SER A 196 -6.55 -14.17 -19.14
CA SER A 196 -6.14 -13.61 -20.40
C SER A 196 -4.65 -13.92 -20.51
N PRO A 197 -4.13 -14.45 -21.64
CA PRO A 197 -2.71 -14.29 -21.90
C PRO A 197 -2.40 -12.82 -21.62
N PRO A 198 -1.26 -12.47 -20.99
CA PRO A 198 -0.96 -11.09 -20.68
C PRO A 198 -1.23 -10.31 -21.96
N THR A 199 -2.31 -9.52 -21.99
CA THR A 199 -2.50 -8.57 -23.05
C THR A 199 -1.23 -7.75 -22.93
N PRO A 200 -0.37 -7.68 -23.97
CA PRO A 200 0.71 -6.71 -23.95
C PRO A 200 -0.02 -5.43 -23.58
N SER A 201 0.35 -4.81 -22.46
CA SER A 201 -0.26 -3.55 -22.11
C SER A 201 -0.17 -2.72 -23.38
N ALA A 202 -1.32 -2.36 -23.99
CA ALA A 202 -1.32 -1.25 -24.91
C ALA A 202 -0.56 -0.17 -24.12
N PRO A 203 0.53 0.38 -24.66
CA PRO A 203 1.42 1.18 -23.86
C PRO A 203 0.54 2.26 -23.25
N VAL A 204 0.32 2.15 -21.93
CA VAL A 204 0.04 3.33 -21.15
C VAL A 204 1.24 4.18 -21.49
N ALA A 205 0.99 5.23 -22.27
CA ALA A 205 2.01 6.21 -22.55
C ALA A 205 2.63 6.48 -21.17
N PRO A 206 3.93 6.18 -20.98
CA PRO A 206 4.52 6.33 -19.68
C PRO A 206 4.15 7.73 -19.23
N ALA A 207 3.68 7.90 -17.99
CA ALA A 207 3.90 9.18 -17.34
C ALA A 207 5.37 9.47 -17.63
N PRO A 208 5.69 10.55 -18.36
CA PRO A 208 7.01 10.72 -18.93
C PRO A 208 7.96 10.45 -17.79
N ALA A 209 8.87 9.48 -17.98
CA ALA A 209 9.90 9.23 -16.99
C ALA A 209 10.41 10.62 -16.60
N PRO A 210 10.53 10.97 -15.29
CA PRO A 210 11.25 12.18 -14.97
C PRO A 210 12.56 12.03 -15.74
N ALA A 211 12.77 12.92 -16.72
CA ALA A 211 13.91 12.77 -17.60
C ALA A 211 15.12 12.59 -16.68
N PRO A 212 16.05 11.67 -17.00
CA PRO A 212 17.26 11.57 -16.20
C PRO A 212 17.77 13.00 -16.01
N PRO A 213 18.04 13.45 -14.77
CA PRO A 213 18.34 14.85 -14.52
C PRO A 213 19.41 15.26 -15.51
N THR A 214 19.03 16.13 -16.44
CA THR A 214 19.93 16.51 -17.51
C THR A 214 20.95 17.39 -16.82
N LYS A 215 22.24 17.10 -17.01
CA LYS A 215 23.28 17.93 -16.42
C LYS A 215 23.58 19.05 -17.41
N LEU A 216 23.26 20.28 -17.01
CA LEU A 216 23.83 21.44 -17.70
C LEU A 216 25.28 21.57 -17.25
N TYR A 217 26.21 21.55 -18.20
CA TYR A 217 27.62 21.81 -17.95
C TYR A 217 27.92 23.26 -18.31
N VAL A 218 28.51 23.99 -17.38
CA VAL A 218 28.95 25.38 -17.59
C VAL A 218 30.46 25.43 -17.41
N GLN A 219 31.17 25.87 -18.44
CA GLN A 219 32.62 26.04 -18.37
C GLN A 219 32.93 27.24 -17.49
N LEU A 220 33.85 27.08 -16.54
CA LEU A 220 34.22 28.17 -15.66
C LEU A 220 35.09 29.19 -16.41
N ARG A 221 35.08 30.43 -15.94
CA ARG A 221 35.92 31.51 -16.45
C ARG A 221 36.81 32.04 -15.35
N ASN A 222 38.01 32.46 -15.74
CA ASN A 222 38.84 33.30 -14.88
C ASN A 222 38.20 34.69 -14.75
N PRO A 223 38.60 35.50 -13.74
CA PRO A 223 38.10 36.86 -13.58
C PRO A 223 38.33 37.77 -14.80
N ASP A 224 39.34 37.47 -15.63
CA ASP A 224 39.64 38.17 -16.88
C ASP A 224 38.76 37.73 -18.07
N GLY A 225 37.82 36.81 -17.85
CA GLY A 225 36.88 36.31 -18.85
C GLY A 225 37.40 35.13 -19.69
N THR A 226 38.66 34.74 -19.54
CA THR A 226 39.22 33.58 -20.24
C THR A 226 38.56 32.28 -19.76
N LEU A 227 38.30 31.35 -20.68
CA LEU A 227 37.72 30.06 -20.35
C LEU A 227 38.73 29.20 -19.60
N ARG A 228 38.26 28.55 -18.55
CA ARG A 228 39.02 27.56 -17.80
C ARG A 228 38.72 26.15 -18.33
N PRO A 229 39.66 25.20 -18.21
CA PRO A 229 39.44 23.84 -18.66
C PRO A 229 38.50 23.04 -17.73
N ASP A 230 38.21 23.56 -16.53
CA ASP A 230 37.26 23.00 -15.58
C ASP A 230 35.82 23.51 -15.76
N TRP A 231 34.89 22.65 -15.39
CA TRP A 231 33.46 22.80 -15.61
C TRP A 231 32.68 22.60 -14.32
N VAL A 232 31.44 23.07 -14.28
CA VAL A 232 30.48 22.73 -13.23
C VAL A 232 29.26 22.11 -13.86
N SER A 233 28.73 21.05 -13.23
CA SER A 233 27.46 20.45 -13.63
C SER A 233 26.37 20.76 -12.61
N VAL A 234 25.19 21.12 -13.11
CA VAL A 234 23.97 21.31 -12.30
C VAL A 234 22.84 20.43 -12.84
N PRO A 235 22.05 19.78 -11.96
CA PRO A 235 20.89 19.00 -12.38
C PRO A 235 19.77 19.94 -12.81
N VAL A 236 19.24 19.72 -14.00
CA VAL A 236 18.03 20.38 -14.51
C VAL A 236 16.95 19.34 -14.83
N ASP A 237 15.70 19.77 -14.74
CA ASP A 237 14.57 18.96 -15.17
C ASP A 237 14.51 18.84 -16.71
N SER A 238 13.53 18.11 -17.22
CA SER A 238 13.31 17.89 -18.65
C SER A 238 13.05 19.17 -19.46
N THR A 239 12.81 20.30 -18.81
CA THR A 239 12.57 21.61 -19.44
C THR A 239 13.77 22.56 -19.33
N GLY A 240 14.88 22.09 -18.74
CA GLY A 240 16.08 22.89 -18.52
C GLY A 240 16.03 23.76 -17.26
N ARG A 241 15.05 23.56 -16.37
CA ARG A 241 14.95 24.32 -15.11
C ARG A 241 15.79 23.66 -14.02
N LEU A 242 16.49 24.49 -13.25
CA LEU A 242 17.34 24.08 -12.14
C LEU A 242 16.57 23.27 -11.10
N MET A 243 17.05 22.07 -10.80
CA MET A 243 16.52 21.27 -9.71
C MET A 243 17.16 21.71 -8.39
N VAL A 244 16.33 21.96 -7.37
CA VAL A 244 16.76 22.38 -6.03
C VAL A 244 16.37 21.36 -4.98
N GLY A 245 17.19 21.23 -3.93
CA GLY A 245 16.91 20.37 -2.79
C GLY A 245 15.76 20.90 -1.93
N ALA A 246 15.39 20.14 -0.88
CA ALA A 246 14.37 20.56 0.09
C ALA A 246 14.74 21.88 0.83
N ASP A 247 16.02 22.26 0.81
CA ASP A 247 16.59 23.52 1.29
C ASP A 247 16.48 24.68 0.28
N ARG A 248 15.86 24.44 -0.89
CA ARG A 248 15.75 25.37 -2.02
C ARG A 248 17.11 25.80 -2.63
N GLN A 249 18.17 25.05 -2.38
CA GLN A 249 19.49 25.30 -2.97
C GLN A 249 19.78 24.32 -4.11
N PRO A 250 20.43 24.76 -5.21
CA PRO A 250 20.91 23.85 -6.24
C PRO A 250 22.09 23.04 -5.75
N ARG A 251 22.19 21.80 -6.22
CA ARG A 251 23.39 20.97 -6.03
C ARG A 251 24.27 21.12 -7.26
N ALA A 252 25.42 21.75 -7.11
CA ALA A 252 26.43 21.88 -8.16
C ALA A 252 27.58 20.90 -7.91
N TYR A 253 28.11 20.30 -8.97
CA TYR A 253 29.26 19.40 -8.89
C TYR A 253 30.39 19.94 -9.77
N TYR A 254 31.56 20.12 -9.17
CA TYR A 254 32.76 20.48 -9.90
C TYR A 254 33.24 19.32 -10.77
N VAL A 255 33.60 19.63 -12.00
CA VAL A 255 34.05 18.69 -13.03
C VAL A 255 35.43 19.12 -13.48
N THR A 256 36.44 18.31 -13.18
CA THR A 256 37.82 18.59 -13.58
C THR A 256 37.97 18.50 -15.10
N ALA A 257 39.01 19.14 -15.65
CA ALA A 257 39.35 19.07 -17.07
C ALA A 257 39.46 17.64 -17.62
N ALA A 258 40.10 16.75 -16.86
CA ALA A 258 40.24 15.34 -17.23
C ALA A 258 38.89 14.63 -17.31
N LEU A 259 37.98 14.89 -16.37
CA LEU A 259 36.64 14.31 -16.39
C LEU A 259 35.76 14.92 -17.50
N ALA A 260 35.94 16.21 -17.81
CA ALA A 260 35.26 16.88 -18.92
C ALA A 260 35.63 16.25 -20.27
N ALA A 261 36.92 15.98 -20.50
CA ALA A 261 37.40 15.32 -21.72
C ALA A 261 36.79 13.92 -21.92
N THR A 262 36.68 13.11 -20.85
CA THR A 262 36.02 11.77 -20.94
C THR A 262 34.52 11.85 -21.27
N LYS A 263 33.91 13.04 -21.12
CA LYS A 263 32.50 13.30 -21.41
C LYS A 263 32.30 13.98 -22.76
N GLY A 264 33.36 14.22 -23.53
CA GLY A 264 33.31 14.93 -24.82
C GLY A 264 32.94 16.41 -24.68
N LEU A 265 33.24 17.02 -23.53
CA LEU A 265 33.10 18.46 -23.32
C LEU A 265 34.42 19.11 -23.76
N GLU A 266 34.38 19.91 -24.84
CA GLU A 266 35.51 20.69 -25.37
C GLU A 266 35.34 22.18 -25.07
#